data_AF-A0A177JJA0-F1
#
_entry.id   AF-A0A177JJA0-F1
#
_cell.length_a   1.000
_cell.length_b   1.000
_cell.length_c   1.000
_cell.angle_alpha   90.00
_cell.angle_beta   90.00
_cell.angle_gamma   90.00
#
_symmetry.space_group_name_H-M   'P 1'
#
loop_
_entity.id
_entity.type
_entity.pdbx_description
1 polymer ?
#
loop_
_entity_poly.entity_id
_entity_poly.type
_entity_poly.pdbx_seq_one_letter_code
_entity_poly.pdbx_strand_id
1 'polypeptide(L)' 'MASQALKFPKSPEIKRLIKAARDAGMQIGSIDIRPDGVTIYPPAKEQGQSPYDIWKAQNQS' A
#
# COMPACT_ATOMS: atom_id res chain seq x y z
N MET A 1 -21.00 -9.59 27.82
CA MET A 1 -20.76 -8.64 26.69
C MET A 1 -20.41 -9.48 25.48
N ALA A 2 -21.17 -9.39 24.39
CA ALA A 2 -20.88 -10.19 23.19
C ALA A 2 -19.69 -9.57 22.45
N SER A 3 -18.61 -10.34 22.28
CA SER A 3 -17.52 -10.01 21.37
C SER A 3 -18.07 -10.02 19.93
N GLN A 4 -18.29 -8.84 19.36
CA GLN A 4 -18.60 -8.72 17.94
C GLN A 4 -17.41 -9.29 17.15
N ALA A 5 -17.64 -10.41 16.47
CA ALA A 5 -16.65 -10.99 15.58
C ALA A 5 -16.33 -9.97 14.47
N LEU A 6 -15.08 -9.54 14.39
CA LEU A 6 -14.59 -8.68 13.32
C LEU A 6 -14.77 -9.42 11.98
N LYS A 7 -15.65 -8.89 11.12
CA LYS A 7 -15.87 -9.44 9.77
C LYS A 7 -14.91 -8.76 8.82
N PHE A 8 -13.96 -9.53 8.30
CA PHE A 8 -13.06 -9.05 7.27
C PHE A 8 -13.66 -9.27 5.86
N PRO A 9 -13.31 -8.43 4.88
CA PRO A 9 -13.66 -8.63 3.48
C PRO A 9 -13.19 -10.00 2.98
N LYS A 10 -14.02 -10.65 2.15
CA LYS A 10 -13.66 -11.97 1.64
C LYS A 10 -12.59 -11.85 0.56
N SER A 11 -11.72 -12.85 0.44
CA SER A 11 -10.65 -12.90 -0.58
C SER A 11 -11.12 -12.56 -2.02
N PRO A 12 -12.28 -13.05 -2.51
CA PRO A 12 -12.75 -12.70 -3.85
C PRO A 12 -13.07 -11.21 -4.04
N GLU A 13 -13.56 -10.54 -3.00
CA GLU A 13 -13.89 -9.12 -3.03
C GLU A 13 -12.62 -8.27 -3.13
N ILE A 14 -11.61 -8.62 -2.33
CA ILE A 14 -10.28 -7.99 -2.36
C ILE A 14 -9.66 -8.14 -3.76
N LYS A 15 -9.72 -9.35 -4.36
CA LYS A 15 -9.20 -9.58 -5.72
C LYS A 15 -9.91 -8.75 -6.78
N ARG A 16 -11.24 -8.62 -6.69
CA ARG A 16 -12.02 -7.78 -7.60
C ARG A 16 -11.64 -6.30 -7.46
N LEU A 17 -11.46 -5.82 -6.23
CA LEU A 17 -11.02 -4.46 -5.96
C LEU A 17 -9.65 -4.17 -6.55
N ILE A 18 -8.65 -5.03 -6.29
CA ILE A 18 -7.29 -4.88 -6.82
C ILE A 18 -7.30 -4.88 -8.35
N LYS A 19 -8.11 -5.76 -8.97
CA LYS A 19 -8.27 -5.80 -10.42
C LYS A 19 -8.89 -4.50 -10.94
N ALA A 20 -9.97 -4.02 -10.34
CA ALA A 20 -10.63 -2.77 -10.75
C ALA A 20 -9.69 -1.56 -10.64
N ALA A 21 -8.91 -1.48 -9.56
CA ALA A 21 -7.91 -0.43 -9.39
C ALA A 21 -6.81 -0.49 -10.46
N ARG A 22 -6.32 -1.69 -10.80
CA ARG A 22 -5.37 -1.88 -11.90
C ARG A 22 -5.96 -1.52 -13.26
N ASP A 23 -7.19 -1.96 -13.54
CA ASP A 23 -7.89 -1.69 -14.80
C ASP A 23 -8.17 -0.18 -14.97
N ALA A 24 -8.33 0.56 -13.87
CA ALA A 24 -8.41 2.02 -13.83
C ALA A 24 -7.05 2.74 -13.98
N GLY A 25 -5.95 2.00 -14.17
CA GLY A 25 -4.61 2.57 -14.34
C GLY A 25 -3.92 2.99 -13.04
N MET A 26 -4.45 2.62 -11.88
CA MET A 26 -3.84 2.92 -10.59
C MET A 26 -2.64 2.00 -10.34
N GLN A 27 -1.47 2.57 -10.00
CA GLN A 27 -0.38 1.78 -9.47
C GLN A 27 -0.70 1.36 -8.03
N ILE A 28 -0.69 0.06 -7.79
CA ILE A 28 -0.90 -0.53 -6.48
C ILE A 28 0.43 -0.50 -5.72
N GLY A 29 0.47 0.20 -4.59
CA GLY A 29 1.56 0.16 -3.63
C GLY A 29 1.26 -0.84 -2.51
N SER A 30 1.05 -0.32 -1.30
CA SER A 30 0.62 -1.12 -0.14
C SER A 30 -0.90 -1.27 -0.09
N ILE A 31 -1.35 -2.38 0.51
CA ILE A 31 -2.77 -2.67 0.72
C ILE A 31 -2.96 -2.92 2.21
N ASP A 32 -3.87 -2.17 2.83
CA ASP A 32 -4.29 -2.39 4.22
C ASP A 32 -5.70 -3.02 4.21
N ILE A 33 -5.84 -4.14 4.91
CA ILE A 33 -7.08 -4.91 4.99
C ILE A 33 -7.54 -4.89 6.45
N ARG A 34 -8.71 -4.31 6.66
CA ARG A 34 -9.30 -4.12 7.98
C ARG A 34 -10.75 -4.60 7.98
N PRO A 35 -11.36 -4.77 9.16
CA PRO A 35 -12.79 -5.14 9.25
C PRO A 35 -13.72 -4.09 8.67
N ASP A 36 -13.30 -2.83 8.61
CA ASP A 36 -14.05 -1.70 8.04
C ASP A 36 -13.85 -1.56 6.51
N GLY A 37 -12.85 -2.22 5.93
CA GLY A 37 -12.66 -2.21 4.47
C GLY A 37 -11.25 -2.54 4.00
N VAL A 38 -10.99 -2.22 2.73
CA VAL A 38 -9.69 -2.39 2.07
C VAL A 38 -9.23 -1.04 1.55
N THR A 39 -8.05 -0.60 1.96
CA THR A 39 -7.44 0.64 1.50
C THR A 39 -6.24 0.30 0.62
N ILE A 40 -6.23 0.84 -0.60
CA ILE A 40 -5.10 0.72 -1.52
C ILE A 40 -4.33 2.03 -1.49
N TYR A 41 -3.07 1.97 -1.11
CA TYR A 41 -2.17 3.10 -1.18
C TYR A 41 -1.43 3.08 -2.52
N PRO A 42 -1.18 4.26 -3.13
CA PRO A 42 -0.26 4.34 -4.25
C PRO A 42 1.14 3.90 -3.80
N PRO A 43 2.01 3.44 -4.72
CA PRO A 43 3.40 3.17 -4.38
C PRO A 43 4.00 4.43 -3.76
N ALA A 44 4.76 4.25 -2.68
CA ALA A 44 5.58 5.34 -2.17
C ALA A 44 6.41 5.85 -3.35
N LYS A 45 6.26 7.12 -3.71
CA LYS A 45 7.25 7.75 -4.58
C LYS A 45 8.56 7.56 -3.84
N GLU A 46 9.53 6.92 -4.48
CA GLU A 46 10.89 6.88 -3.95
C GLU A 46 11.22 8.31 -3.57
N GLN A 47 11.31 8.57 -2.26
CA GLN A 47 11.82 9.82 -1.76
C GLN A 47 13.23 9.84 -2.31
N GLY A 48 13.47 10.68 -3.32
CA GLY A 48 14.79 10.82 -3.92
C GLY A 48 15.81 10.91 -2.79
N GLN A 49 16.93 10.21 -2.96
CA GLN A 49 17.97 10.07 -1.95
C GLN A 49 18.12 11.35 -1.13
N SER A 50 18.09 11.22 0.20
CA SER A 50 18.31 12.35 1.09
C SER A 50 19.58 13.09 0.63
N PRO A 51 19.64 14.43 0.67
CA PRO A 51 20.87 15.17 0.39
C PRO A 51 22.08 14.63 1.15
N TYR A 52 21.85 14.04 2.34
CA TYR A 52 22.86 13.35 3.12
C TYR A 52 23.38 12.06 2.47
N ASP A 53 22.51 11.26 1.87
CA ASP A 53 22.90 10.04 1.16
C ASP A 53 23.67 10.35 -0.13
N ILE A 54 23.28 11.43 -0.83
CA ILE A 54 24.00 11.94 -2.00
C ILE A 54 25.41 12.42 -1.60
N TRP A 55 25.54 13.18 -0.51
CA TRP A 55 26.84 13.64 0.00
C TRP A 55 27.75 12.48 0.41
N LYS A 56 27.20 11.46 1.07
CA LYS A 56 27.97 10.28 1.52
C LYS A 56 28.53 9.50 0.33
N ALA A 57 27.74 9.29 -0.71
CA ALA A 57 28.16 8.61 -1.93
C ALA A 57 29.30 9.34 -2.67
N GLN A 58 29.38 10.67 -2.56
CA GLN A 58 30.42 11.48 -3.20
C GLN A 58 31.74 11.55 -2.40
N ASN A 59 31.70 11.35 -1.08
CA ASN A 59 32.85 11.62 -0.19
C ASN A 59 33.50 10.37 0.42
N GLN A 60 33.03 9.15 0.09
CA GLN A 60 33.62 7.89 0.57
C GLN A 60 34.31 7.07 -0.51
N SER A 61 34.68 7.66 -1.66
CA SER A 61 35.49 7.00 -2.70
C SER A 61 36.95 7.43 -2.67
#